data_AF-A0A1Y5FH41-F1
#
_entry.id   AF-A0A1Y5FH41-F1
#
_cell.length_a   1.000
_cell.length_b   1.000
_cell.length_c   1.000
_cell.angle_alpha   90.00
_cell.angle_beta   90.00
_cell.angle_gamma   90.00
#
_symmetry.space_group_name_H-M   'P 1'
#
loop_
_entity.id
_entity.type
_entity.pdbx_description
1 polymer ?
#
loop_
_entity_poly.entity_id
_entity_poly.type
_entity_poly.pdbx_seq_one_letter_code
_entity_poly.pdbx_strand_id
1 'polypeptide(L)'
;MEHGNYNKFNRPKFNKAGIFSDDFESFQSLENLLLDLEKGNIFDTSDIYKSYCFELKSILKSDDVKESLENFFKVENQLEKLESMFEFEGAVPNLLDFHRNFSPTVLRAFWESISANEFESLPVKLLEAFRIAIEEELYIWQEKKH
;
A
#
# COMPACT_ATOMS: atom_id res chain seq x y z
N MET A 1 31.56 -15.60 33.02
CA MET A 1 30.45 -16.19 32.24
C MET A 1 29.35 -15.14 32.21
N GLU A 2 29.30 -14.36 31.14
CA GLU A 2 28.31 -13.30 30.98
C GLU A 2 27.05 -13.89 30.34
N HIS A 3 25.94 -13.84 31.07
CA HIS A 3 24.64 -14.18 30.52
C HIS A 3 24.15 -13.03 29.65
N GLY A 4 24.11 -13.27 28.34
CA GLY A 4 23.58 -12.35 27.35
C GLY A 4 22.10 -12.07 27.60
N ASN A 5 21.81 -10.86 28.07
CA ASN A 5 20.48 -10.25 27.99
C ASN A 5 20.14 -10.03 26.51
N TYR A 6 19.42 -10.97 25.91
CA TYR A 6 18.69 -10.69 24.68
C TYR A 6 17.50 -9.80 25.03
N ASN A 7 17.75 -8.49 24.98
CA ASN A 7 16.71 -7.47 24.90
C ASN A 7 15.73 -7.87 23.79
N LYS A 8 14.48 -8.14 24.18
CA LYS A 8 13.33 -8.18 23.29
C LYS A 8 13.16 -6.78 22.71
N PHE A 9 13.91 -6.48 21.66
CA PHE A 9 13.86 -5.21 20.96
C PHE A 9 12.42 -4.91 20.51
N ASN A 10 11.87 -3.84 21.09
CA ASN A 10 11.08 -2.81 20.43
C ASN A 10 10.37 -3.25 19.14
N ARG A 11 9.33 -4.06 19.28
CA ARG A 11 8.25 -4.02 18.28
C ARG A 11 7.33 -2.86 18.69
N PRO A 12 7.06 -1.88 17.80
CA PRO A 12 6.00 -0.91 18.03
C PRO A 12 4.73 -1.67 18.37
N LYS A 13 4.09 -1.33 19.51
CA LYS A 13 2.78 -1.87 19.84
C LYS A 13 1.77 -1.18 18.92
N PHE A 14 1.46 -1.82 17.81
CA PHE A 14 0.46 -1.35 16.86
C PHE A 14 -0.90 -1.23 17.54
N ASN A 15 -1.35 0.01 17.74
CA ASN A 15 -2.67 0.30 18.24
C ASN A 15 -3.64 0.25 17.04
N LYS A 16 -4.21 -0.91 16.75
CA LYS A 16 -5.18 -1.13 15.64
C LYS A 16 -6.46 -0.28 15.75
N ALA A 17 -6.67 0.41 16.86
CA ALA A 17 -7.89 1.15 17.16
C ALA A 17 -8.05 2.47 16.38
N GLY A 18 -7.01 2.97 15.70
CA GLY A 18 -7.05 4.24 14.98
C GLY A 18 -7.15 4.15 13.44
N ILE A 19 -7.03 2.95 12.86
CA ILE A 19 -6.95 2.77 11.38
C ILE A 19 -8.31 3.06 10.70
N PHE A 20 -9.41 3.05 11.46
CA PHE A 20 -10.77 3.08 10.93
C PHE A 20 -11.57 4.37 11.17
N SER A 21 -11.03 5.37 11.85
CA SER A 21 -11.73 6.65 12.01
C SER A 21 -11.22 7.67 11.01
N ASP A 22 -11.86 7.70 9.84
CA ASP A 22 -12.27 8.95 9.22
C ASP A 22 -13.27 8.64 8.10
N ASP A 23 -14.29 9.49 8.00
CA ASP A 23 -15.38 9.45 7.05
C ASP A 23 -14.85 9.53 5.61
N PHE A 24 -14.87 8.40 4.89
CA PHE A 24 -14.57 8.34 3.44
C PHE A 24 -15.74 7.80 2.61
N GLU A 25 -16.99 8.02 3.04
CA GLU A 25 -18.18 7.44 2.40
C GLU A 25 -18.54 7.98 0.99
N SER A 26 -17.81 8.93 0.41
CA SER A 26 -18.11 9.43 -0.94
C SER A 26 -16.88 9.76 -1.81
N PHE A 27 -15.82 8.97 -1.72
CA PHE A 27 -14.63 9.22 -2.55
C PHE A 27 -14.72 8.51 -3.91
N GLN A 28 -14.41 9.27 -4.96
CA GLN A 28 -14.35 8.81 -6.33
C GLN A 28 -13.13 7.89 -6.50
N SER A 29 -13.27 6.77 -7.23
CA SER A 29 -12.13 5.89 -7.55
C SER A 29 -11.09 6.64 -8.39
N LEU A 30 -9.84 6.16 -8.38
CA LEU A 30 -8.79 6.71 -9.26
C LEU A 30 -9.18 6.58 -10.74
N GLU A 31 -9.87 5.49 -11.11
CA GLU A 31 -10.42 5.30 -12.45
C GLU A 31 -11.40 6.41 -12.85
N ASN A 32 -12.34 6.73 -11.95
CA ASN A 32 -13.31 7.77 -12.22
C ASN A 32 -12.63 9.15 -12.28
N LEU A 33 -11.62 9.42 -11.45
CA LEU A 33 -10.84 10.67 -11.53
C LEU A 33 -10.13 10.80 -12.88
N LEU A 34 -9.49 9.74 -13.36
CA LEU A 34 -8.88 9.69 -14.68
C LEU A 34 -9.88 10.01 -15.80
N LEU A 35 -11.05 9.38 -15.77
CA LEU A 35 -12.10 9.63 -16.77
C LEU A 35 -12.58 11.09 -16.78
N ASP A 36 -12.62 11.74 -15.63
CA ASP A 36 -13.03 13.13 -15.56
C ASP A 36 -11.91 14.10 -15.95
N LEU A 37 -10.64 13.76 -15.68
CA LEU A 37 -9.48 14.47 -16.19
C LEU A 37 -9.43 14.43 -17.72
N GLU A 38 -9.69 13.27 -18.33
CA GLU A 38 -9.78 13.12 -19.78
C GLU A 38 -10.90 13.99 -20.40
N LYS A 39 -11.96 14.30 -19.64
CA LYS A 39 -13.03 15.22 -20.06
C LYS A 39 -12.67 16.70 -19.85
N GLY A 40 -11.49 17.01 -19.32
CA GLY A 40 -11.03 18.37 -19.07
C GLY A 40 -11.52 18.99 -17.76
N ASN A 41 -12.02 18.18 -16.81
CA ASN A 41 -12.36 18.67 -15.49
C ASN A 41 -11.08 18.95 -14.68
N ILE A 42 -11.11 20.02 -13.87
CA ILE A 42 -9.98 20.42 -13.03
C ILE A 42 -10.16 19.78 -11.65
N PHE A 43 -9.10 19.15 -11.15
CA PHE A 43 -9.07 18.55 -9.81
C PHE A 43 -7.93 19.12 -8.99
N ASP A 44 -8.12 19.10 -7.67
CA ASP A 44 -7.06 19.37 -6.72
C ASP A 44 -6.23 18.10 -6.52
N THR A 45 -4.92 18.26 -6.34
CA THR A 45 -4.01 17.16 -6.00
C THR A 45 -4.46 16.42 -4.74
N SER A 46 -5.15 17.12 -3.83
CA SER A 46 -5.75 16.52 -2.65
C SER A 46 -6.78 15.43 -2.93
N ASP A 47 -7.47 15.49 -4.08
CA ASP A 47 -8.46 14.47 -4.45
C ASP A 47 -7.78 13.19 -4.95
N ILE A 48 -6.66 13.32 -5.69
CA ILE A 48 -5.83 12.17 -6.10
C ILE A 48 -5.34 11.42 -4.87
N TYR A 49 -4.84 12.12 -3.84
CA TYR A 49 -4.37 11.49 -2.61
C TYR A 49 -5.47 10.74 -1.86
N LYS A 50 -6.68 11.32 -1.79
CA LYS A 50 -7.81 10.69 -1.10
C LYS A 50 -8.28 9.44 -1.85
N SER A 51 -8.37 9.51 -3.17
CA SER A 51 -8.72 8.36 -4.01
C SER A 51 -7.67 7.27 -3.94
N TYR A 52 -6.38 7.61 -3.97
CA TYR A 52 -5.31 6.64 -3.79
C TYR A 52 -5.40 5.92 -2.43
N CYS A 53 -5.57 6.66 -1.33
CA CYS A 53 -5.75 6.05 -0.01
C CYS A 53 -7.01 5.17 0.07
N PHE A 54 -8.09 5.57 -0.61
CA PHE A 54 -9.32 4.78 -0.68
C PHE A 54 -9.09 3.44 -1.38
N GLU A 55 -8.38 3.42 -2.52
CA GLU A 55 -8.05 2.19 -3.25
C GLU A 55 -7.16 1.26 -2.42
N LEU A 56 -6.12 1.80 -1.77
CA LEU A 56 -5.26 1.02 -0.85
C LEU A 56 -6.05 0.38 0.30
N LYS A 57 -6.96 1.14 0.93
CA LYS A 57 -7.87 0.59 1.96
C LYS A 57 -8.82 -0.46 1.41
N SER A 58 -9.23 -0.36 0.14
CA SER A 58 -10.06 -1.36 -0.52
C SER A 58 -9.29 -2.68 -0.70
N ILE A 59 -8.02 -2.59 -1.12
CA ILE A 59 -7.13 -3.76 -1.27
C ILE A 59 -6.97 -4.50 0.06
N LEU A 60 -6.81 -3.80 1.18
CA LEU A 60 -6.70 -4.41 2.52
C LEU A 60 -7.92 -5.25 2.94
N LYS A 61 -9.08 -5.06 2.32
CA LYS A 61 -10.32 -5.81 2.64
C LYS A 61 -10.38 -7.18 1.95
N SER A 62 -9.55 -7.44 0.94
CA SER A 62 -9.53 -8.74 0.27
C SER A 62 -8.67 -9.74 1.06
N ASP A 63 -9.21 -10.94 1.26
CA ASP A 63 -8.50 -12.10 1.83
C ASP A 63 -7.84 -12.98 0.75
N ASP A 64 -8.03 -12.64 -0.53
CA ASP A 64 -7.44 -13.34 -1.65
C ASP A 64 -6.19 -12.59 -2.16
N VAL A 65 -5.05 -13.28 -2.18
CA VAL A 65 -3.77 -12.69 -2.59
C VAL A 65 -3.76 -12.27 -4.05
N LYS A 66 -4.42 -13.03 -4.92
CA LYS A 66 -4.49 -12.73 -6.35
C LYS A 66 -5.35 -11.49 -6.56
N GLU A 67 -6.52 -11.43 -5.94
CA GLU A 67 -7.39 -10.26 -6.01
C GLU A 67 -6.69 -9.00 -5.46
N SER A 68 -6.01 -9.12 -4.33
CA SER A 68 -5.26 -8.03 -3.71
C SER A 68 -4.18 -7.47 -4.65
N LEU A 69 -3.40 -8.36 -5.28
CA LEU A 69 -2.36 -7.98 -6.24
C LEU A 69 -2.95 -7.41 -7.54
N GLU A 70 -4.00 -8.02 -8.08
CA GLU A 70 -4.67 -7.51 -9.29
C GLU A 70 -5.20 -6.09 -9.07
N ASN A 71 -5.81 -5.82 -7.92
CA ASN A 71 -6.30 -4.49 -7.59
C ASN A 71 -5.15 -3.50 -7.36
N PHE A 72 -4.06 -3.93 -6.74
CA PHE A 72 -2.87 -3.09 -6.60
C PHE A 72 -2.21 -2.73 -7.93
N PHE A 73 -2.07 -3.69 -8.85
CA PHE A 73 -1.53 -3.40 -10.18
C PHE A 73 -2.46 -2.46 -10.97
N LYS A 74 -3.78 -2.51 -10.76
CA LYS A 74 -4.68 -1.51 -11.34
C LYS A 74 -4.38 -0.12 -10.81
N VAL A 75 -4.18 0.03 -9.50
CA VAL A 75 -3.80 1.31 -8.88
C VAL A 75 -2.48 1.82 -9.43
N GLU A 76 -1.47 0.97 -9.52
CA GLU A 76 -0.16 1.32 -10.10
C GLU A 76 -0.31 1.86 -11.54
N ASN A 77 -1.02 1.13 -12.41
CA ASN A 77 -1.28 1.57 -13.77
C ASN A 77 -2.06 2.89 -13.84
N GLN A 78 -2.97 3.14 -12.89
CA GLN A 78 -3.72 4.38 -12.83
C GLN A 78 -2.83 5.56 -12.41
N LEU A 79 -1.93 5.35 -11.46
CA LEU A 79 -0.94 6.36 -11.05
C LEU A 79 0.02 6.69 -12.19
N GLU A 80 0.53 5.70 -12.92
CA GLU A 80 1.38 5.93 -14.09
C GLU A 80 0.67 6.76 -15.17
N LYS A 81 -0.63 6.49 -15.41
CA LYS A 81 -1.44 7.30 -16.33
C LYS A 81 -1.60 8.73 -15.82
N LEU A 82 -1.88 8.92 -14.54
CA LEU A 82 -1.97 10.25 -13.92
C LEU A 82 -0.65 11.00 -14.08
N GLU A 83 0.48 10.38 -13.76
CA GLU A 83 1.81 10.97 -13.92
C GLU A 83 2.09 11.35 -15.38
N SER A 84 1.67 10.54 -16.35
CA SER A 84 1.81 10.88 -17.78
C SER A 84 0.95 12.05 -18.25
N MET A 85 -0.19 12.29 -17.58
CA MET A 85 -1.12 13.39 -17.90
C MET A 85 -0.73 14.70 -17.21
N PHE A 86 -0.11 14.62 -16.03
CA PHE A 86 0.37 15.77 -15.28
C PHE A 86 1.88 15.96 -15.53
N GLU A 87 2.26 16.95 -16.33
CA GLU A 87 3.68 17.38 -16.48
C GLU A 87 4.31 17.93 -15.18
N PHE A 88 3.60 17.90 -14.05
CA PHE A 88 4.07 18.42 -12.76
C PHE A 88 4.74 17.33 -11.93
N GLU A 89 6.07 17.39 -11.87
CA GLU A 89 6.87 16.65 -10.89
C GLU A 89 6.35 16.86 -9.46
N GLY A 90 5.98 15.77 -8.79
CA GLY A 90 5.71 15.74 -7.34
C GLY A 90 4.25 15.81 -6.90
N ALA A 91 3.28 15.88 -7.82
CA ALA A 91 1.85 15.94 -7.46
C ALA A 91 1.19 14.55 -7.28
N VAL A 92 1.73 13.49 -7.89
CA VAL A 92 1.09 12.17 -7.88
C VAL A 92 1.80 11.24 -6.88
N PRO A 93 1.07 10.41 -6.11
CA PRO A 93 1.68 9.33 -5.34
C PRO A 93 2.54 8.43 -6.22
N ASN A 94 3.78 8.18 -5.80
CA ASN A 94 4.62 7.16 -6.43
C ASN A 94 4.75 5.95 -5.49
N LEU A 95 4.89 4.77 -6.09
CA LEU A 95 5.05 3.52 -5.36
C LEU A 95 6.52 3.14 -5.17
N LEU A 96 7.47 4.07 -5.37
CA LEU A 96 8.90 3.76 -5.31
C LEU A 96 9.32 3.29 -3.91
N ASP A 97 8.86 4.01 -2.88
CA ASP A 97 9.15 3.66 -1.48
C ASP A 97 8.45 2.36 -1.08
N PHE A 98 7.19 2.17 -1.50
CA PHE A 98 6.47 0.91 -1.36
C PHE A 98 7.29 -0.28 -1.91
N HIS A 99 7.73 -0.20 -3.17
CA HIS A 99 8.48 -1.27 -3.83
C HIS A 99 9.83 -1.53 -3.16
N ARG A 100 10.52 -0.47 -2.75
CA ARG A 100 11.80 -0.56 -2.05
C ARG A 100 11.67 -1.30 -0.71
N ASN A 101 10.57 -1.12 -0.01
CA ASN A 101 10.31 -1.76 1.29
C ASN A 101 9.73 -3.18 1.14
N PHE A 102 8.84 -3.38 0.18
CA PHE A 102 8.14 -4.65 -0.02
C PHE A 102 9.02 -5.72 -0.68
N SER A 103 9.83 -5.35 -1.68
CA SER A 103 10.59 -6.32 -2.48
C SER A 103 11.53 -7.21 -1.65
N PRO A 104 12.35 -6.70 -0.72
CA PRO A 104 13.22 -7.54 0.11
C PRO A 104 12.42 -8.47 1.04
N THR A 105 11.26 -8.02 1.50
CA THR A 105 10.38 -8.78 2.40
C THR A 105 9.77 -9.98 1.68
N VAL A 106 9.28 -9.79 0.46
CA VAL A 106 8.76 -10.87 -0.39
C VAL A 106 9.85 -11.87 -0.74
N LEU A 107 11.03 -11.41 -1.14
CA LEU A 107 12.14 -12.29 -1.48
C LEU A 107 12.57 -13.14 -0.28
N ARG A 108 12.58 -12.56 0.92
CA ARG A 108 12.86 -13.30 2.16
C ARG A 108 11.79 -14.35 2.45
N ALA A 109 10.51 -13.98 2.39
CA ALA A 109 9.41 -14.91 2.62
C ALA A 109 9.45 -16.09 1.63
N PHE A 110 9.75 -15.79 0.36
CA PHE A 110 9.93 -16.79 -0.69
C PHE A 110 11.09 -17.74 -0.39
N TRP A 111 12.26 -17.20 -0.04
CA TRP A 111 13.44 -18.00 0.32
C TRP A 111 13.20 -18.89 1.54
N GLU A 112 12.56 -18.36 2.58
CA GLU A 112 12.21 -19.11 3.79
C GLU A 112 11.27 -20.28 3.48
N SER A 113 10.25 -20.06 2.65
CA SER A 113 9.34 -21.12 2.20
C SER A 113 10.05 -22.19 1.37
N ILE A 114 10.97 -21.82 0.48
CA ILE A 114 11.80 -22.79 -0.26
C ILE A 114 12.66 -23.60 0.70
N SER A 115 13.36 -22.93 1.61
CA SER A 115 14.31 -23.57 2.53
C SER A 115 13.62 -24.54 3.49
N ALA A 116 12.37 -24.25 3.86
CA ALA A 116 11.55 -25.08 4.75
C ALA A 116 10.67 -26.11 4.03
N ASN A 117 10.64 -26.14 2.68
CA ASN A 117 9.68 -26.91 1.88
C ASN A 117 8.19 -26.59 2.20
N GLU A 118 7.90 -25.34 2.61
CA GLU A 118 6.56 -24.89 3.04
C GLU A 118 5.86 -24.02 1.98
N PHE A 119 5.73 -24.55 0.76
CA PHE A 119 5.15 -23.80 -0.37
C PHE A 119 3.66 -23.48 -0.19
N GLU A 120 2.90 -24.33 0.49
CA GLU A 120 1.46 -24.12 0.73
C GLU A 120 1.19 -22.88 1.59
N SER A 121 2.13 -22.50 2.46
CA SER A 121 2.01 -21.32 3.34
C SER A 121 2.43 -20.01 2.68
N LEU A 122 3.11 -20.08 1.53
CA LEU A 122 3.70 -18.91 0.86
C LEU A 122 2.66 -17.85 0.49
N PRO A 123 1.47 -18.18 -0.08
CA PRO A 123 0.45 -17.18 -0.39
C PRO A 123 0.00 -16.39 0.85
N VAL A 124 -0.13 -17.06 2.00
CA VAL A 124 -0.55 -16.43 3.26
C VAL A 124 0.54 -15.49 3.78
N LYS A 125 1.80 -15.95 3.80
CA LYS A 125 2.96 -15.14 4.19
C LYS A 125 3.12 -13.92 3.29
N LEU A 126 2.90 -14.09 1.98
CA LEU A 126 2.96 -13.00 1.00
C LEU A 126 1.84 -11.98 1.21
N LEU A 127 0.60 -12.45 1.40
CA LEU A 127 -0.54 -11.58 1.68
C LEU A 127 -0.34 -10.77 2.98
N GLU A 128 0.19 -11.39 4.03
CA GLU A 128 0.50 -10.71 5.29
C GLU A 128 1.56 -9.63 5.09
N ALA A 129 2.67 -9.95 4.43
CA ALA A 129 3.72 -8.97 4.10
C ALA A 129 3.17 -7.83 3.24
N PHE A 130 2.29 -8.14 2.29
CA PHE A 130 1.68 -7.17 1.39
C PHE A 130 0.75 -6.21 2.14
N ARG A 131 -0.08 -6.72 3.05
CA ARG A 131 -0.93 -5.90 3.92
C ARG A 131 -0.11 -4.95 4.78
N ILE A 132 0.97 -5.44 5.39
CA ILE A 132 1.88 -4.60 6.19
C ILE A 132 2.45 -3.46 5.33
N ALA A 133 2.93 -3.77 4.12
CA ALA A 133 3.46 -2.75 3.22
C ALA A 133 2.41 -1.69 2.83
N ILE A 134 1.16 -2.10 2.58
CA ILE A 134 0.07 -1.16 2.30
C ILE A 134 -0.29 -0.31 3.54
N GLU A 135 -0.29 -0.91 4.73
CA GLU A 135 -0.52 -0.17 5.99
C GLU A 135 0.57 0.88 6.24
N GLU A 136 1.84 0.54 5.98
CA GLU A 136 2.96 1.48 6.06
C GLU A 136 2.82 2.62 5.04
N GLU A 137 2.45 2.30 3.79
CA GLU A 137 2.21 3.29 2.74
C GLU A 137 1.09 4.25 3.14
N LEU A 138 -0.05 3.72 3.61
CA LEU A 138 -1.17 4.53 4.10
C LEU A 138 -0.74 5.45 5.25
N TYR A 139 0.09 4.97 6.16
CA TYR A 139 0.61 5.77 7.27
C TYR A 139 1.47 6.94 6.78
N ILE A 140 2.37 6.71 5.82
CA ILE A 140 3.20 7.77 5.21
C ILE A 140 2.32 8.87 4.61
N TRP A 141 1.24 8.50 3.91
CA TRP A 141 0.34 9.47 3.28
C TRP A 141 -0.59 10.17 4.28
N GLN A 142 -0.88 9.57 5.42
CA GLN A 142 -1.55 10.26 6.53
C GLN A 142 -0.63 11.27 7.22
N GLU A 143 0.64 10.94 7.45
CA GLU A 143 1.61 11.87 8.04
C GLU A 143 1.91 13.07 7.12
N LYS A 144 1.98 12.87 5.79
CA LYS A 144 2.19 13.96 4.82
C LYS A 144 1.05 14.99 4.77
N LYS A 145 -0.12 14.72 5.38
CA LYS A 145 -1.23 15.68 5.49
C LYS A 145 -1.09 16.66 6.66
N HIS A 146 -0.07 16.50 7.51
CA HIS A 146 0.25 17.38 8.64
C HIS A 146 1.57 18.14 8.41
#